data_AF-A0A8G1R7Y7-F1
#
_entry.id   AF-A0A8G1R7Y7-F1
#
_cell.length_a   1.000
_cell.length_b   1.000
_cell.length_c   1.000
_cell.angle_alpha   90.00
_cell.angle_beta   90.00
_cell.angle_gamma   90.00
#
_symmetry.space_group_name_H-M   'P 1'
#
loop_
_entity.id
_entity.type
_entity.pdbx_description
1 polymer ?
#
loop_
_entity_poly.entity_id
_entity_poly.type
_entity_poly.pdbx_seq_one_letter_code
_entity_poly.pdbx_strand_id
1 'polypeptide(L)'
;MVDILPLSSYPSYIDLLPSIQTCNITNLPENYFLKYYLYHALTWPQLSFVAVVRPKNGYSKYTTTENKGGQGAGSAAEQYPKVVGYVLAKMEEEPTDGVPHGHITSISVMRTHRRLGIAERLMRMSQRAMAECHRAQYVSLHVRVSNKAALHLYRDTLGFQVDSVESKYYADGEDAYAMRMDLSGMFINWAEIERKDQGGEGKY
;
A
#
# COMPACT_ATOMS: atom_id res chain seq x y z
N MET A 1 18.34 0.95 -4.24
CA MET A 1 17.47 1.86 -3.46
C MET A 1 16.04 1.41 -3.68
N VAL A 2 15.17 1.46 -2.66
CA VAL A 2 13.74 1.09 -2.79
C VAL A 2 12.89 2.35 -2.83
N ASP A 3 12.14 2.49 -3.92
CA ASP A 3 11.19 3.57 -4.13
C ASP A 3 9.78 3.07 -3.80
N ILE A 4 8.94 3.94 -3.23
CA ILE A 4 7.52 3.66 -3.03
C ILE A 4 6.74 4.58 -3.97
N LEU A 5 5.88 3.97 -4.77
CA LEU A 5 5.18 4.59 -5.88
C LEU A 5 3.67 4.39 -5.69
N PRO A 6 2.82 5.35 -6.09
CA PRO A 6 1.38 5.13 -6.15
C PRO A 6 1.07 4.00 -7.14
N LEU A 7 0.09 3.15 -6.85
CA LEU A 7 -0.27 2.07 -7.77
C LEU A 7 -0.99 2.62 -9.01
N SER A 8 -1.97 3.50 -8.80
CA SER A 8 -2.94 3.89 -9.82
C SER A 8 -3.08 5.41 -10.00
N SER A 9 -2.69 6.21 -9.00
CA SER A 9 -2.65 7.67 -9.11
C SER A 9 -1.49 8.13 -9.97
N TYR A 10 -1.60 9.29 -10.63
CA TYR A 10 -0.57 9.79 -11.53
C TYR A 10 0.74 10.16 -10.79
N PRO A 11 1.93 9.74 -11.27
CA PRO A 11 2.14 8.80 -12.37
C PRO A 11 1.75 7.37 -11.99
N SER A 12 0.94 6.72 -12.83
CA SER A 12 0.33 5.40 -12.54
C SER A 12 1.29 4.25 -12.87
N TYR A 13 1.25 3.21 -12.05
CA TYR A 13 2.04 1.97 -12.17
C TYR A 13 1.13 0.73 -12.15
N ILE A 14 -0.07 0.87 -12.70
CA ILE A 14 -1.09 -0.19 -12.75
C ILE A 14 -0.65 -1.39 -13.59
N ASP A 15 0.30 -1.18 -14.51
CA ASP A 15 0.97 -2.23 -15.28
C ASP A 15 1.77 -3.20 -14.41
N LEU A 16 2.13 -2.82 -13.18
CA LEU A 16 2.80 -3.68 -12.20
C LEU A 16 1.87 -4.64 -11.46
N LEU A 17 0.55 -4.59 -11.69
CA LEU A 17 -0.41 -5.47 -11.04
C LEU A 17 -0.08 -6.99 -11.13
N PRO A 18 0.37 -7.54 -12.28
CA PRO A 18 0.79 -8.94 -12.34
C PRO A 18 2.00 -9.25 -11.43
N SER A 19 2.93 -8.30 -11.30
CA SER A 19 4.09 -8.44 -10.40
C SER A 19 3.68 -8.34 -8.93
N ILE A 20 2.71 -7.49 -8.61
CA ILE A 20 2.09 -7.40 -7.28
C ILE A 20 1.37 -8.70 -6.92
N GLN A 21 0.58 -9.26 -7.84
CA GLN A 21 -0.07 -10.54 -7.65
C GLN A 21 0.94 -11.66 -7.41
N THR A 22 2.04 -11.69 -8.17
CA THR A 22 3.14 -12.64 -7.93
C THR A 22 3.76 -12.46 -6.54
N CYS A 23 3.92 -11.21 -6.09
CA CYS A 23 4.38 -10.91 -4.74
C CYS A 23 3.40 -11.38 -3.65
N ASN A 24 2.09 -11.30 -3.87
CA ASN A 24 1.07 -11.84 -2.97
C ASN A 24 1.19 -13.37 -2.87
N ILE A 25 1.14 -14.07 -4.00
CA ILE A 25 1.22 -15.54 -4.10
C ILE A 25 2.48 -16.09 -3.42
N THR A 26 3.60 -15.38 -3.54
CA THR A 26 4.87 -15.82 -2.95
C THR A 26 4.89 -15.69 -1.42
N ASN A 27 4.10 -14.77 -0.85
CA ASN A 27 4.25 -14.36 0.55
C ASN A 27 3.05 -14.71 1.44
N LEU A 28 1.85 -14.87 0.88
CA LEU A 28 0.60 -14.99 1.61
C LEU A 28 -0.24 -16.18 1.09
N PRO A 29 -0.89 -16.94 1.98
CA PRO A 29 -1.85 -17.97 1.57
C PRO A 29 -3.17 -17.36 1.07
N GLU A 30 -3.55 -16.16 1.51
CA GLU A 30 -4.73 -15.44 1.04
C GLU A 30 -4.46 -14.76 -0.31
N ASN A 31 -5.06 -15.31 -1.37
CA ASN A 31 -4.81 -14.94 -2.75
C ASN A 31 -6.08 -14.47 -3.47
N TYR A 32 -5.90 -13.62 -4.49
CA TYR A 32 -7.01 -13.01 -5.24
C TYR A 32 -6.79 -13.11 -6.76
N PHE A 33 -7.89 -13.16 -7.51
CA PHE A 33 -7.85 -13.02 -8.97
C PHE A 33 -7.48 -11.58 -9.36
N LEU A 34 -6.84 -11.41 -10.53
CA LEU A 34 -6.40 -10.10 -11.03
C LEU A 34 -7.54 -9.07 -11.11
N LYS A 35 -8.77 -9.52 -11.39
CA LYS A 35 -9.99 -8.68 -11.38
C LYS A 35 -10.15 -7.92 -10.05
N TYR A 36 -9.81 -8.54 -8.93
CA TYR A 36 -9.96 -7.94 -7.60
C TYR A 36 -8.93 -6.82 -7.38
N TYR A 37 -7.70 -6.99 -7.87
CA TYR A 37 -6.69 -5.94 -7.85
C TYR A 37 -7.07 -4.75 -8.73
N LEU A 38 -7.61 -5.02 -9.93
CA LEU A 38 -8.12 -3.97 -10.82
C LEU A 38 -9.25 -3.18 -10.17
N TYR A 39 -10.19 -3.86 -9.52
CA TYR A 39 -11.26 -3.21 -8.78
C TYR A 39 -10.71 -2.22 -7.72
N HIS A 40 -9.73 -2.63 -6.91
CA HIS A 40 -9.11 -1.72 -5.92
C HIS A 40 -8.43 -0.52 -6.59
N ALA A 41 -7.61 -0.78 -7.61
CA ALA A 41 -6.84 0.24 -8.31
C ALA A 41 -7.72 1.26 -9.06
N LEU A 42 -8.90 0.83 -9.52
CA LEU A 42 -9.83 1.68 -10.27
C LEU A 42 -10.85 2.38 -9.37
N THR A 43 -11.30 1.75 -8.28
CA THR A 43 -12.28 2.34 -7.36
C THR A 43 -11.63 3.32 -6.38
N TRP A 44 -10.43 3.01 -5.85
CA TRP A 44 -9.71 3.86 -4.89
C TRP A 44 -8.26 4.13 -5.32
N PRO A 45 -8.06 4.91 -6.40
CA PRO A 45 -6.76 4.99 -7.05
C PRO A 45 -5.63 5.60 -6.20
N GLN A 46 -5.95 6.31 -5.11
CA GLN A 46 -5.01 6.98 -4.21
C GLN A 46 -4.50 6.09 -3.07
N LEU A 47 -5.16 4.97 -2.78
CA LEU A 47 -4.95 4.25 -1.51
C LEU A 47 -3.87 3.18 -1.54
N SER A 48 -3.56 2.66 -2.74
CA SER A 48 -2.64 1.54 -2.91
C SER A 48 -1.27 2.00 -3.41
N PHE A 49 -0.21 1.39 -2.89
CA PHE A 49 1.17 1.74 -3.19
C PHE A 49 2.02 0.49 -3.44
N VAL A 50 3.07 0.64 -4.24
CA VAL A 50 4.01 -0.43 -4.60
C VAL A 50 5.44 -0.01 -4.27
N ALA A 51 6.21 -0.93 -3.70
CA ALA A 51 7.62 -0.77 -3.43
C ALA A 51 8.45 -1.48 -4.51
N VAL A 52 9.32 -0.73 -5.18
CA VAL A 52 10.15 -1.24 -6.29
C VAL A 52 11.63 -0.98 -6.07
N VAL A 53 12.48 -1.86 -6.57
CA VAL A 53 13.94 -1.67 -6.55
C VAL A 53 14.36 -0.86 -7.77
N ARG A 54 14.99 0.29 -7.51
CA ARG A 54 15.65 1.09 -8.55
C ARG A 54 16.91 0.37 -9.06
N PRO A 55 17.07 0.16 -10.39
CA PRO A 55 18.31 -0.35 -10.97
C PRO A 55 19.47 0.60 -10.70
N LYS A 56 20.69 0.07 -10.52
CA LYS A 56 21.90 0.88 -10.22
C LYS A 56 22.19 1.96 -11.28
N ASN A 57 21.85 1.69 -12.54
CA ASN A 57 22.11 2.59 -13.68
C ASN A 57 20.85 3.36 -14.13
N GLY A 58 19.80 3.40 -13.30
CA GLY A 58 18.49 3.90 -13.70
C GLY A 58 17.72 2.92 -14.60
N TYR A 59 16.43 3.20 -14.84
CA TYR A 59 15.66 2.46 -15.83
C TYR A 59 16.19 2.81 -17.22
N SER A 60 16.56 1.80 -18.02
CA SER A 60 17.00 2.02 -19.39
C SER A 60 15.86 2.69 -20.18
N LYS A 61 16.04 3.96 -20.52
CA LYS A 61 15.13 4.68 -21.41
C LYS A 61 15.38 4.18 -22.82
N TYR A 62 14.47 3.37 -23.36
CA TYR A 62 14.39 2.99 -24.77
C TYR A 62 15.64 2.29 -25.35
N THR A 63 15.51 1.00 -25.64
CA THR A 63 16.15 0.43 -26.84
C THR A 63 15.07 0.09 -27.85
N THR A 64 14.52 1.11 -28.50
CA THR A 64 14.07 0.94 -29.90
C THR A 64 15.33 1.00 -30.75
N THR A 65 16.11 -0.06 -30.74
CA THR A 65 17.07 -0.31 -31.81
C THR A 65 16.42 -1.30 -32.72
N GLU A 66 16.03 -0.80 -33.89
CA GLU A 66 15.79 -1.60 -35.08
C GLU A 66 16.78 -2.76 -35.15
N ASN A 67 16.26 -3.93 -35.51
CA ASN A 67 17.00 -5.11 -35.89
C ASN A 67 18.37 -4.80 -36.52
N LYS A 68 19.43 -4.94 -35.75
CA LYS A 68 20.74 -5.36 -36.26
C LYS A 68 21.13 -6.59 -35.46
N GLY A 69 21.17 -7.73 -36.16
CA GLY A 69 21.35 -9.05 -35.60
C GLY A 69 22.48 -9.12 -34.59
N GLY A 70 22.14 -9.58 -33.39
CA GLY A 70 23.07 -9.84 -32.30
C GLY A 70 22.31 -10.46 -31.15
N GLN A 71 22.58 -11.73 -30.87
CA GLN A 71 21.96 -12.49 -29.79
C GLN A 71 22.21 -11.81 -28.44
N GLY A 72 21.13 -11.43 -27.78
CA GLY A 72 21.14 -10.78 -26.47
C GLY A 72 19.76 -10.23 -26.17
N ALA A 73 18.75 -11.12 -26.11
CA ALA A 73 17.47 -10.75 -25.52
C ALA A 73 17.75 -10.41 -24.05
N GLY A 74 17.91 -9.11 -23.75
CA GLY A 74 17.82 -8.64 -22.38
C GLY A 74 16.53 -9.21 -21.80
N SER A 75 16.65 -10.03 -20.76
CA SER A 75 15.50 -10.76 -20.24
C SER A 75 14.39 -9.77 -19.92
N ALA A 76 13.12 -10.10 -20.18
CA ALA A 76 11.98 -9.23 -19.83
C ALA A 76 12.02 -8.73 -18.36
N ALA A 77 12.75 -9.44 -17.49
CA ALA A 77 13.03 -9.06 -16.10
C ALA A 77 13.90 -7.80 -15.91
N GLU A 78 14.68 -7.37 -16.92
CA GLU A 78 15.44 -6.11 -16.90
C GLU A 78 14.60 -4.89 -17.30
N GLN A 79 13.44 -5.13 -17.93
CA GLN A 79 12.62 -4.08 -18.53
C GLN A 79 11.63 -3.45 -17.53
N TYR A 80 11.28 -4.15 -16.44
CA TYR A 80 10.31 -3.68 -15.45
C TYR A 80 10.92 -3.47 -14.06
N PRO A 81 10.45 -2.46 -13.31
CA PRO A 81 10.85 -2.28 -11.93
C PRO A 81 10.52 -3.51 -11.09
N LYS A 82 11.54 -4.05 -10.40
CA LYS A 82 11.36 -5.24 -9.57
C LYS A 82 10.51 -4.89 -8.34
N VAL A 83 9.27 -5.36 -8.33
CA VAL A 83 8.36 -5.25 -7.18
C VAL A 83 8.90 -6.09 -6.01
N VAL A 84 9.04 -5.43 -4.86
CA VAL A 84 9.53 -6.05 -3.62
C VAL A 84 8.57 -5.90 -2.45
N GLY A 85 7.50 -5.14 -2.62
CA GLY A 85 6.38 -5.09 -1.70
C GLY A 85 5.25 -4.24 -2.24
N TYR A 86 4.11 -4.29 -1.57
CA TYR A 86 2.93 -3.51 -1.93
C TYR A 86 2.01 -3.37 -0.72
N VAL A 87 1.11 -2.40 -0.79
CA VAL A 87 -0.10 -2.30 0.03
C VAL A 87 -1.29 -2.11 -0.91
N LEU A 88 -2.29 -2.97 -0.77
CA LEU A 88 -3.57 -2.93 -1.45
C LEU A 88 -4.63 -2.54 -0.42
N ALA A 89 -5.31 -1.43 -0.68
CA ALA A 89 -6.23 -0.83 0.26
C ALA A 89 -7.49 -0.31 -0.45
N LYS A 90 -8.57 -0.21 0.31
CA LYS A 90 -9.89 0.28 -0.12
C LYS A 90 -10.52 1.17 0.95
N MET A 91 -11.59 1.88 0.60
CA MET A 91 -12.57 2.33 1.59
C MET A 91 -13.57 1.21 1.85
N GLU A 92 -14.12 1.15 3.06
CA GLU A 92 -15.27 0.29 3.32
C GLU A 92 -16.52 0.90 2.71
N GLU A 93 -17.25 0.12 1.89
CA GLU A 93 -18.41 0.63 1.13
C GLU A 93 -19.68 0.61 2.00
N GLU A 94 -19.80 -0.39 2.86
CA GLU A 94 -20.95 -0.60 3.74
C GLU A 94 -20.50 -0.74 5.21
N PRO A 95 -20.02 0.36 5.84
CA PRO A 95 -19.57 0.32 7.22
C PRO A 95 -20.73 0.00 8.16
N THR A 96 -20.55 -1.02 9.00
CA THR A 96 -21.57 -1.48 9.96
C THR A 96 -21.89 -0.47 11.06
N ASP A 97 -20.94 0.39 11.40
CA ASP A 97 -21.06 1.49 12.36
C ASP A 97 -21.47 2.82 11.71
N GLY A 98 -21.64 2.85 10.38
CA GLY A 98 -21.94 4.05 9.62
C GLY A 98 -20.77 5.04 9.51
N VAL A 99 -19.57 4.68 9.97
CA VAL A 99 -18.40 5.57 9.98
C VAL A 99 -17.52 5.29 8.76
N PRO A 100 -17.23 6.30 7.92
CA PRO A 100 -16.32 6.14 6.79
C PRO A 100 -14.92 5.77 7.26
N HIS A 101 -14.41 4.63 6.81
CA HIS A 101 -13.09 4.14 7.20
C HIS A 101 -12.41 3.38 6.05
N GLY A 102 -11.09 3.37 6.10
CA GLY A 102 -10.27 2.59 5.16
C GLY A 102 -10.09 1.15 5.63
N HIS A 103 -9.78 0.25 4.71
CA HIS A 103 -9.44 -1.14 5.01
C HIS A 103 -8.19 -1.56 4.26
N ILE A 104 -7.25 -2.21 4.96
CA ILE A 104 -6.06 -2.81 4.36
C ILE A 104 -6.38 -4.23 3.94
N THR A 105 -6.70 -4.40 2.65
CA THR A 105 -7.00 -5.70 2.04
C THR A 105 -5.79 -6.62 2.05
N SER A 106 -4.60 -6.11 1.69
CA SER A 106 -3.40 -6.93 1.64
C SER A 106 -2.14 -6.08 1.68
N ILE A 107 -1.16 -6.50 2.47
CA ILE A 107 0.19 -5.90 2.49
C ILE A 107 1.22 -7.02 2.52
N SER A 108 2.27 -6.85 1.72
CA SER A 108 3.35 -7.81 1.70
C SER A 108 4.67 -7.18 1.29
N VAL A 109 5.76 -7.73 1.82
CA VAL A 109 7.13 -7.40 1.44
C VAL A 109 7.91 -8.70 1.29
N MET A 110 8.61 -8.83 0.16
CA MET A 110 9.50 -9.95 -0.15
C MET A 110 10.49 -10.18 0.98
N ARG A 111 10.69 -11.44 1.38
CA ARG A 111 11.55 -11.82 2.52
C ARG A 111 12.94 -11.18 2.47
N THR A 112 13.54 -11.11 1.29
CA THR A 112 14.87 -10.52 1.02
C THR A 112 14.94 -9.01 1.22
N HIS A 113 13.80 -8.33 1.35
CA HIS A 113 13.70 -6.87 1.51
C HIS A 113 12.97 -6.47 2.80
N ARG A 114 12.71 -7.42 3.71
CA ARG A 114 12.13 -7.12 5.03
C ARG A 114 13.17 -6.45 5.94
N ARG A 115 12.70 -5.86 7.05
CA ARG A 115 13.53 -5.12 8.04
C ARG A 115 14.21 -3.86 7.50
N LEU A 116 13.74 -3.34 6.36
CA LEU A 116 14.18 -2.08 5.75
C LEU A 116 13.14 -0.95 5.91
N GLY A 117 12.16 -1.09 6.80
CA GLY A 117 11.08 -0.10 6.99
C GLY A 117 10.08 0.03 5.83
N ILE A 118 10.13 -0.86 4.83
CA ILE A 118 9.29 -0.77 3.63
C ILE A 118 7.79 -0.87 3.96
N ALA A 119 7.40 -1.86 4.76
CA ALA A 119 6.00 -2.09 5.12
C ALA A 119 5.42 -0.90 5.91
N GLU A 120 6.21 -0.35 6.84
CA GLU A 120 5.82 0.85 7.60
C GLU A 120 5.57 2.03 6.67
N ARG A 121 6.51 2.31 5.75
CA ARG A 121 6.36 3.42 4.80
C ARG A 121 5.15 3.24 3.88
N LEU A 122 4.91 2.01 3.37
CA LEU A 122 3.73 1.69 2.57
C LEU A 122 2.44 1.97 3.35
N MET A 123 2.35 1.51 4.59
CA MET A 123 1.18 1.72 5.47
C MET A 123 0.95 3.21 5.73
N ARG A 124 1.99 3.97 6.10
CA ARG A 124 1.88 5.41 6.39
C ARG A 124 1.38 6.20 5.17
N MET A 125 1.83 5.84 3.97
CA MET A 125 1.35 6.48 2.73
C MET A 125 -0.13 6.15 2.47
N SER A 126 -0.54 4.90 2.67
CA SER A 126 -1.93 4.48 2.52
C SER A 126 -2.85 5.15 3.55
N GLN A 127 -2.47 5.16 4.83
CA GLN A 127 -3.18 5.83 5.92
C GLN A 127 -3.40 7.31 5.65
N ARG A 128 -2.34 8.01 5.22
CA ARG A 128 -2.42 9.42 4.86
C ARG A 128 -3.38 9.65 3.69
N ALA A 129 -3.29 8.83 2.64
CA ALA A 129 -4.20 8.93 1.50
C ALA A 129 -5.67 8.68 1.88
N MET A 130 -5.95 7.72 2.79
CA MET A 130 -7.29 7.48 3.32
C MET A 130 -7.84 8.71 4.05
N ALA A 131 -7.02 9.32 4.92
CA ALA A 131 -7.40 10.51 5.67
C ALA A 131 -7.62 11.73 4.77
N GLU A 132 -6.68 12.00 3.86
CA GLU A 132 -6.68 13.19 3.02
C GLU A 132 -7.72 13.12 1.88
N CYS A 133 -7.84 11.99 1.19
CA CYS A 133 -8.68 11.88 0.00
C CYS A 133 -10.12 11.48 0.31
N HIS A 134 -10.35 10.75 1.42
CA HIS A 134 -11.66 10.17 1.72
C HIS A 134 -12.20 10.53 3.12
N ARG A 135 -11.46 11.31 3.91
CA ARG A 135 -11.82 11.64 5.30
C ARG A 135 -12.12 10.40 6.14
N ALA A 136 -11.38 9.32 5.91
CA ALA A 136 -11.48 8.10 6.69
C ALA A 136 -11.22 8.42 8.17
N GLN A 137 -12.15 8.10 9.06
CA GLN A 137 -12.01 8.35 10.49
C GLN A 137 -11.01 7.38 11.12
N TYR A 138 -10.94 6.15 10.60
CA TYR A 138 -9.97 5.15 11.01
C TYR A 138 -9.60 4.25 9.82
N VAL A 139 -8.63 3.38 10.03
CA VAL A 139 -8.30 2.27 9.13
C VAL A 139 -8.38 0.95 9.88
N SER A 140 -8.95 -0.07 9.24
CA SER A 140 -9.08 -1.43 9.78
C SER A 140 -8.26 -2.45 8.99
N LEU A 141 -7.92 -3.56 9.63
CA LEU A 141 -7.31 -4.74 9.01
C LEU A 141 -7.54 -6.00 9.84
N HIS A 142 -7.32 -7.16 9.22
CA HIS A 142 -7.28 -8.46 9.90
C HIS A 142 -5.87 -9.03 9.91
N VAL A 143 -5.47 -9.62 11.02
CA VAL A 143 -4.16 -10.28 11.16
C VAL A 143 -4.26 -11.59 11.93
N ARG A 144 -3.62 -12.64 11.41
CA ARG A 144 -3.42 -13.92 12.09
C ARG A 144 -2.83 -13.72 13.50
N VAL A 145 -3.44 -14.35 14.50
CA VAL A 145 -2.98 -14.29 15.90
C VAL A 145 -1.54 -14.78 16.06
N SER A 146 -1.11 -15.73 15.23
CA SER A 146 0.25 -16.27 15.24
C SER A 146 1.30 -15.38 14.58
N ASN A 147 0.91 -14.36 13.80
CA ASN A 147 1.82 -13.55 13.00
C ASN A 147 2.51 -12.44 13.81
N LYS A 148 3.47 -12.85 14.64
CA LYS A 148 4.24 -11.95 15.54
C LYS A 148 4.90 -10.77 14.82
N ALA A 149 5.38 -10.97 13.58
CA ALA A 149 6.05 -9.92 12.83
C ALA A 149 5.08 -8.82 12.38
N ALA A 150 3.89 -9.21 11.90
CA ALA A 150 2.83 -8.27 11.53
C ALA A 150 2.25 -7.58 12.76
N LEU A 151 2.03 -8.33 13.86
CA LEU A 151 1.56 -7.75 15.12
C LEU A 151 2.49 -6.67 15.66
N HIS A 152 3.81 -6.89 15.61
CA HIS A 152 4.78 -5.86 15.99
C HIS A 152 4.69 -4.61 15.10
N LEU A 153 4.57 -4.79 13.79
CA LEU A 153 4.40 -3.68 12.84
C LEU A 153 3.12 -2.88 13.15
N TYR A 154 1.97 -3.55 13.26
CA TYR A 154 0.69 -2.87 13.43
C TYR A 154 0.55 -2.25 14.81
N ARG A 155 0.76 -3.02 15.88
CA ARG A 155 0.57 -2.57 17.25
C ARG A 155 1.67 -1.62 17.71
N ASP A 156 2.93 -2.06 17.60
CA ASP A 156 4.04 -1.36 18.26
C ASP A 156 4.61 -0.21 17.42
N THR A 157 4.57 -0.32 16.08
CA THR A 157 5.14 0.70 15.19
C THR A 157 4.10 1.67 14.64
N LEU A 158 2.93 1.16 14.25
CA LEU A 158 1.89 1.97 13.60
C LEU A 158 0.78 2.42 14.55
N GLY A 159 0.68 1.84 15.76
CA GLY A 159 -0.29 2.27 16.76
C GLY A 159 -1.71 1.72 16.56
N PHE A 160 -1.86 0.62 15.81
CA PHE A 160 -3.13 -0.10 15.75
C PHE A 160 -3.47 -0.73 17.09
N GLN A 161 -4.76 -0.74 17.40
CA GLN A 161 -5.32 -1.39 18.57
C GLN A 161 -6.18 -2.57 18.13
N VAL A 162 -6.23 -3.61 18.96
CA VAL A 162 -7.16 -4.74 18.73
C VAL A 162 -8.56 -4.27 19.09
N ASP A 163 -9.47 -4.36 18.13
CA ASP A 163 -10.88 -4.03 18.31
C ASP A 163 -11.66 -5.27 18.76
N SER A 164 -11.45 -6.40 18.07
CA SER A 164 -12.08 -7.68 18.41
C SER A 164 -11.26 -8.88 17.93
N VAL A 165 -11.68 -10.08 18.36
CA VAL A 165 -11.13 -11.36 17.90
C VAL A 165 -12.20 -12.06 17.07
N GLU A 166 -11.86 -12.39 15.83
CA GLU A 166 -12.74 -13.11 14.91
C GLU A 166 -12.35 -14.59 14.89
N SER A 167 -13.24 -15.44 15.42
CA SER A 167 -12.95 -16.86 15.56
C SER A 167 -13.02 -17.57 14.21
N LYS A 168 -12.02 -18.43 13.94
CA LYS A 168 -11.92 -19.24 12.70
C LYS A 168 -12.06 -18.40 11.43
N TYR A 169 -11.50 -17.19 11.45
CA TYR A 169 -11.58 -16.26 10.33
C TYR A 169 -10.89 -16.80 9.08
N TYR A 170 -9.72 -17.41 9.24
CA TYR A 170 -8.96 -17.96 8.12
C TYR A 170 -9.41 -19.37 7.76
N ALA A 171 -9.19 -19.76 6.50
CA ALA A 171 -9.66 -21.04 5.95
C ALA A 171 -9.09 -22.28 6.66
N ASP A 172 -7.92 -22.16 7.29
CA ASP A 172 -7.29 -23.18 8.13
C ASP A 172 -7.81 -23.19 9.57
N GLY A 173 -8.81 -22.36 9.88
CA GLY A 173 -9.44 -22.26 11.19
C GLY A 173 -8.68 -21.39 12.19
N GLU A 174 -7.62 -20.70 11.77
CA GLU A 174 -6.92 -19.75 12.64
C GLU A 174 -7.80 -18.51 12.91
N ASP A 175 -7.79 -18.06 14.16
CA ASP A 175 -8.44 -16.83 14.57
C ASP A 175 -7.68 -15.59 14.01
N ALA A 176 -8.40 -14.49 13.84
CA ALA A 176 -7.83 -13.20 13.46
C ALA A 176 -8.07 -12.15 14.56
N TYR A 177 -7.11 -11.25 14.72
CA TYR A 177 -7.38 -9.96 15.36
C TYR A 177 -7.93 -9.01 14.29
N ALA A 178 -9.13 -8.48 14.54
CA ALA A 178 -9.60 -7.27 13.87
C ALA A 178 -8.92 -6.09 14.57
N MET A 179 -8.11 -5.33 13.83
CA MET A 179 -7.36 -4.21 14.35
C MET A 179 -7.82 -2.91 13.71
N ARG A 180 -7.79 -1.81 14.47
CA ARG A 180 -8.11 -0.47 13.97
C ARG A 180 -7.11 0.59 14.45
N MET A 181 -6.96 1.66 13.66
CA MET A 181 -6.17 2.83 14.01
C MET A 181 -6.94 4.10 13.65
N ASP A 182 -7.07 5.03 14.59
CA ASP A 182 -7.68 6.34 14.37
C ASP A 182 -6.82 7.19 13.40
N LEU A 183 -7.50 7.80 12.43
CA LEU A 183 -6.91 8.68 11.43
C LEU A 183 -7.40 10.14 11.57
N SER A 184 -8.34 10.42 12.48
CA SER A 184 -8.93 11.74 12.65
C SER A 184 -7.87 12.82 12.93
N GLY A 185 -6.80 12.47 13.67
CA GLY A 185 -5.66 13.34 13.93
C GLY A 185 -4.80 13.70 12.71
N MET A 186 -5.02 13.05 11.56
CA MET A 186 -4.33 13.33 10.30
C MET A 186 -5.10 14.31 9.39
N PHE A 187 -6.29 14.76 9.81
CA PHE A 187 -7.11 15.65 8.99
C PHE A 187 -6.46 17.04 8.84
N ILE A 188 -6.49 17.54 7.61
CA ILE A 188 -6.00 18.89 7.29
C ILE A 188 -6.96 19.91 7.91
N ASN A 189 -6.44 20.77 8.78
CA ASN A 189 -7.18 21.90 9.34
C ASN A 189 -7.06 23.12 8.43
N TRP A 190 -7.91 23.20 7.42
CA TRP A 190 -7.92 24.31 6.45
C TRP A 190 -8.04 25.68 7.12
N ALA A 191 -8.86 25.80 8.17
CA ALA A 191 -9.02 27.07 8.89
C ALA A 191 -7.72 27.51 9.61
N GLU A 192 -6.88 26.58 10.05
CA GLU A 192 -5.57 26.92 10.61
C GLU A 192 -4.58 27.35 9.52
N ILE A 193 -4.62 26.68 8.36
CA ILE A 193 -3.77 27.01 7.21
C ILE A 193 -4.12 28.41 6.70
N GLU A 194 -5.40 28.69 6.46
CA GLU A 194 -5.87 30.00 5.99
C GLU A 194 -5.48 31.14 6.95
N ARG A 195 -5.54 30.92 8.28
CA ARG A 195 -5.08 31.91 9.27
C ARG A 195 -3.57 32.16 9.20
N LYS A 196 -2.76 31.13 8.94
CA LYS A 196 -1.30 31.28 8.80
C LYS A 196 -0.95 32.04 7.52
N ASP A 197 -1.66 31.78 6.44
CA ASP A 197 -1.44 32.44 5.15
C ASP A 197 -1.81 33.93 5.23
N GLN A 198 -2.96 34.26 5.84
CA GLN A 198 -3.37 35.65 6.06
C GLN A 198 -2.46 36.43 7.03
N GLY A 199 -1.81 35.74 7.97
CA GLY A 199 -0.84 36.35 8.90
C GLY A 199 0.55 36.61 8.32
N GLY A 200 0.84 36.14 7.10
CA GLY A 200 2.14 36.22 6.45
C GLY A 200 2.37 37.43 5.52
N GLU A 201 1.31 38.16 5.13
CA GLU A 201 1.37 39.25 4.13
C GLU A 201 1.75 40.64 4.71
N GLY A 202 2.53 40.70 5.79
CA GLY A 202 2.83 41.94 6.52
C GLY A 202 4.30 42.38 6.56
N LYS A 203 5.19 41.82 5.73
CA LYS A 203 6.61 42.20 5.70
C LYS A 203 7.18 42.27 4.29
N TYR A 204 6.89 43.36 3.59
CA TYR A 204 7.73 43.92 2.53
C TYR A 204 7.75 45.44 2.67
#